data_AF-A0A7Y3CB25-F1
#
_entry.id   AF-A0A7Y3CB25-F1
#
_cell.length_a   1.000
_cell.length_b   1.000
_cell.length_c   1.000
_cell.angle_alpha   90.00
_cell.angle_beta   90.00
_cell.angle_gamma   90.00
#
_symmetry.space_group_name_H-M   'P 1'
#
loop_
_entity.id
_entity.type
_entity.pdbx_description
1 polymer ?
#
loop_
_entity_poly.entity_id
_entity_poly.type
_entity_poly.pdbx_seq_one_letter_code
_entity_poly.pdbx_strand_id
1 'polypeptide(L)'
;MSLLNSVIKAFVGDKSKRDVKELRPLVDDINAFGDQLQTLSNDELRAKTTSFKSLISETCASLTEEINKIKLEVEQSVDIDRNEELYAEIDKLEEESYKLTQDTLDNILPEAFAVVKETARRFKDNDTLEVTATENDRILSGSKDYVSLEGDKAIWKNSWDAAGKEVTWDMVHYDVQLIGGIALHQGKVAEMQTGEGKTLVATLPLYLNALPGKGTHLVTVNYYLAKRDSAWMGPIFEFHGLKVDCID
;
A
#
# COMPACT_ATOMS: atom_id res chain seq x y z
N MET A 1 -21.75 -28.99 -23.99
CA MET A 1 -21.39 -28.11 -22.85
C MET A 1 -22.05 -26.72 -22.85
N SER A 2 -22.89 -26.34 -23.84
CA SER A 2 -23.48 -25.00 -23.92
C SER A 2 -24.72 -24.78 -23.02
N LEU A 3 -25.64 -25.76 -22.96
CA LEU A 3 -26.92 -25.61 -22.23
C LEU A 3 -26.80 -25.72 -20.71
N LEU A 4 -25.89 -26.56 -20.18
CA LEU A 4 -25.65 -26.64 -18.73
C LEU A 4 -25.00 -25.35 -18.20
N ASN A 5 -24.03 -24.80 -18.94
CA ASN A 5 -23.35 -23.57 -18.54
C ASN A 5 -24.27 -22.35 -18.59
N SER A 6 -25.21 -22.27 -19.54
CA SER A 6 -26.18 -21.19 -19.60
C SER A 6 -27.26 -21.31 -18.51
N VAL A 7 -27.70 -22.52 -18.16
CA VAL A 7 -28.63 -22.75 -17.04
C VAL A 7 -27.95 -22.48 -15.68
N ILE A 8 -26.70 -22.91 -15.50
CA ILE A 8 -25.91 -22.62 -14.28
C ILE A 8 -25.62 -21.11 -14.17
N LYS A 9 -25.21 -20.42 -15.24
CA LYS A 9 -25.05 -18.94 -15.23
C LYS A 9 -26.36 -18.20 -15.00
N ALA A 10 -27.49 -18.72 -15.48
CA ALA A 10 -28.81 -18.12 -15.25
C ALA A 10 -29.33 -18.33 -13.82
N PHE A 11 -28.98 -19.45 -13.17
CA PHE A 11 -29.41 -19.76 -11.80
C PHE A 11 -28.45 -19.28 -10.70
N VAL A 12 -27.14 -19.27 -10.96
CA VAL A 12 -26.08 -18.93 -9.98
C VAL A 12 -25.56 -17.49 -10.19
N GLY A 13 -25.84 -16.89 -11.35
CA GLY A 13 -25.22 -15.64 -11.76
C GLY A 13 -23.76 -15.84 -12.18
N ASP A 14 -23.16 -14.79 -12.74
CA ASP A 14 -21.74 -14.75 -13.03
C ASP A 14 -21.00 -14.35 -11.74
N LYS A 15 -20.28 -15.29 -11.11
CA LYS A 15 -19.54 -15.05 -9.87
C LYS A 15 -18.65 -13.80 -9.95
N SER A 16 -17.96 -13.61 -11.07
CA SER A 16 -17.10 -12.44 -11.29
C SER A 16 -17.92 -11.13 -11.23
N LYS A 17 -19.09 -11.09 -11.87
CA LYS A 17 -19.98 -9.91 -11.81
C LYS A 17 -20.52 -9.67 -10.40
N ARG A 18 -20.81 -10.73 -9.65
CA ARG A 18 -21.28 -10.61 -8.26
C ARG A 18 -20.16 -10.06 -7.37
N ASP A 19 -18.97 -10.65 -7.45
CA ASP A 19 -17.81 -10.22 -6.67
C ASP A 19 -17.46 -8.76 -6.99
N VAL A 20 -17.46 -8.35 -8.27
CA VAL A 20 -17.28 -6.94 -8.68
C VAL A 20 -18.35 -6.02 -8.10
N LYS A 21 -19.62 -6.46 -8.11
CA LYS A 21 -20.73 -5.68 -7.55
C LYS A 21 -20.60 -5.50 -6.04
N GLU A 22 -20.10 -6.51 -5.33
CA GLU A 22 -19.84 -6.45 -3.88
C GLU A 22 -18.71 -5.46 -3.54
N LEU A 23 -17.75 -5.24 -4.44
CA LEU A 23 -16.68 -4.26 -4.24
C LEU A 23 -17.07 -2.83 -4.61
N ARG A 24 -18.21 -2.62 -5.29
CA ARG A 24 -18.62 -1.30 -5.77
C ARG A 24 -18.79 -0.26 -4.65
N PRO A 25 -19.40 -0.58 -3.49
CA PRO A 25 -19.48 0.36 -2.37
C PRO A 25 -18.11 0.89 -1.92
N LEU A 26 -17.10 0.02 -1.82
CA LEU A 26 -15.74 0.43 -1.47
C LEU A 26 -15.12 1.36 -2.53
N VAL A 27 -15.40 1.13 -3.82
CA VAL A 27 -14.96 2.04 -4.89
C VAL A 27 -15.63 3.41 -4.77
N ASP A 28 -16.92 3.43 -4.46
CA ASP A 28 -17.67 4.67 -4.26
C ASP A 28 -17.12 5.43 -3.03
N ASP A 29 -16.79 4.73 -1.94
CA ASP A 29 -16.15 5.29 -0.75
C ASP A 29 -14.75 5.86 -1.06
N ILE A 30 -13.92 5.13 -1.81
CA ILE A 30 -12.59 5.61 -2.27
C ILE A 30 -12.73 6.92 -3.04
N ASN A 31 -13.70 6.99 -3.95
CA ASN A 31 -13.94 8.20 -4.73
C ASN A 31 -14.44 9.36 -3.85
N ALA A 32 -15.33 9.09 -2.89
CA ALA A 32 -15.81 10.10 -1.94
C ALA A 32 -14.71 10.64 -1.01
N PHE A 33 -13.77 9.80 -0.56
CA PHE A 33 -12.57 10.27 0.12
C PHE A 33 -11.68 11.08 -0.83
N GLY A 34 -11.52 10.64 -2.08
CA GLY A 34 -10.76 11.35 -3.10
C GLY A 34 -11.22 12.80 -3.28
N ASP A 35 -12.53 13.04 -3.30
CA ASP A 35 -13.11 14.39 -3.40
C ASP A 35 -12.75 15.28 -2.19
N GLN A 36 -12.70 14.70 -0.98
CA GLN A 36 -12.30 15.42 0.22
C GLN A 36 -10.80 15.76 0.21
N LEU A 37 -9.96 14.82 -0.25
CA LEU A 37 -8.50 14.96 -0.27
C LEU A 37 -8.01 16.04 -1.24
N GLN A 38 -8.78 16.42 -2.25
CA GLN A 38 -8.40 17.48 -3.20
C GLN A 38 -8.16 18.82 -2.49
N THR A 39 -8.80 19.05 -1.34
CA THR A 39 -8.68 20.28 -0.57
C THR A 39 -7.40 20.37 0.27
N LEU A 40 -6.72 19.24 0.48
CA LEU A 40 -5.52 19.17 1.31
C LEU A 40 -4.30 19.71 0.57
N SER A 41 -3.40 20.37 1.30
CA SER A 41 -2.03 20.63 0.85
C SER A 41 -1.26 19.32 0.62
N ASN A 42 -0.10 19.41 -0.05
CA ASN A 42 0.76 18.23 -0.24
C ASN A 42 1.29 17.69 1.09
N ASP A 43 1.60 18.57 2.05
CA ASP A 43 2.03 18.20 3.40
C ASP A 43 0.91 17.48 4.16
N GLU A 44 -0.32 17.96 4.10
CA GLU A 44 -1.48 17.30 4.73
C GLU A 44 -1.79 15.94 4.09
N LEU A 45 -1.63 15.82 2.77
CA LEU A 45 -1.78 14.54 2.07
C LEU A 45 -0.72 13.52 2.55
N ARG A 46 0.55 13.94 2.67
CA ARG A 46 1.63 13.09 3.23
C ARG A 46 1.35 12.72 4.69
N ALA A 47 0.82 13.64 5.48
CA ALA A 47 0.52 13.42 6.89
C ALA A 47 -0.51 12.30 7.10
N LYS A 48 -1.37 12.00 6.10
CA LYS A 48 -2.28 10.84 6.16
C LYS A 48 -1.56 9.53 6.41
N THR A 49 -0.41 9.32 5.78
CA THR A 49 0.42 8.12 5.99
C THR A 49 0.83 7.99 7.45
N THR A 50 1.21 9.10 8.09
CA THR A 50 1.57 9.12 9.51
C THR A 50 0.37 8.81 10.38
N SER A 51 -0.80 9.40 10.10
CA SER A 51 -2.02 9.10 10.87
C SER A 51 -2.44 7.64 10.76
N PHE A 52 -2.31 7.01 9.59
CA PHE A 52 -2.63 5.60 9.43
C PHE A 52 -1.68 4.70 10.23
N LYS A 53 -0.37 4.99 10.18
CA LYS A 53 0.63 4.26 10.97
C LYS A 53 0.38 4.39 12.46
N SER A 54 0.07 5.60 12.94
CA SER A 54 -0.27 5.83 14.35
C SER A 54 -1.52 5.05 14.75
N LEU A 55 -2.58 5.10 13.94
CA LEU A 55 -3.81 4.34 14.21
C LEU A 55 -3.52 2.84 14.35
N ILE A 56 -2.81 2.24 13.39
CA ILE A 56 -2.45 0.80 13.44
C ILE A 56 -1.63 0.48 14.69
N SER A 57 -0.64 1.32 15.01
CA SER A 57 0.21 1.14 16.19
C SER A 57 -0.58 1.25 17.49
N GLU A 58 -1.48 2.22 17.60
CA GLU A 58 -2.34 2.43 18.76
C GLU A 58 -3.31 1.26 18.94
N THR A 59 -3.92 0.79 17.85
CA THR A 59 -4.82 -0.36 17.88
C THR A 59 -4.10 -1.62 18.36
N CYS A 60 -2.84 -1.83 17.98
CA CYS A 60 -2.06 -3.01 18.37
C CYS A 60 -1.23 -2.83 19.66
N ALA A 61 -1.32 -1.69 20.35
CA ALA A 61 -0.39 -1.31 21.41
C ALA A 61 -0.41 -2.30 22.60
N SER A 62 -1.61 -2.67 23.08
CA SER A 62 -1.77 -3.58 24.21
C SER A 62 -1.15 -4.96 23.94
N LEU A 63 -1.45 -5.55 22.78
CA LEU A 63 -0.92 -6.85 22.39
C LEU A 63 0.60 -6.78 22.19
N THR A 64 1.10 -5.68 21.62
CA THR A 64 2.55 -5.46 21.43
C THR A 64 3.28 -5.38 22.77
N GLU A 65 2.71 -4.69 23.76
CA GLU A 65 3.29 -4.60 25.10
C GLU A 65 3.35 -5.97 25.77
N GLU A 66 2.28 -6.76 25.67
CA GLU A 66 2.21 -8.11 26.23
C GLU A 66 3.20 -9.07 25.57
N ILE A 67 3.27 -9.08 24.24
CA ILE A 67 4.25 -9.87 23.48
C ILE A 67 5.68 -9.51 23.89
N ASN A 68 6.00 -8.21 24.00
CA ASN A 68 7.34 -7.77 24.38
C ASN A 68 7.69 -8.16 25.82
N LYS A 69 6.73 -8.11 26.74
CA LYS A 69 6.92 -8.56 28.11
C LYS A 69 7.24 -10.06 28.16
N ILE A 70 6.51 -10.88 27.40
CA ILE A 70 6.75 -12.33 27.34
C ILE A 70 8.10 -12.63 26.67
N LYS A 71 8.45 -11.94 25.58
CA LYS A 71 9.78 -12.09 24.93
C LYS A 71 10.92 -11.79 25.91
N LEU A 72 10.76 -10.78 26.76
CA LEU A 72 11.74 -10.42 27.78
C LEU A 72 11.83 -11.47 28.91
N GLU A 73 10.71 -12.11 29.28
CA GLU A 73 10.69 -13.26 30.20
C GLU A 73 11.46 -14.45 29.61
N VAL A 74 11.22 -14.77 28.34
CA VAL A 74 11.93 -15.85 27.62
C VAL A 74 13.44 -15.59 27.58
N GLU A 75 13.87 -14.36 27.27
CA GLU A 75 15.29 -13.99 27.23
C GLU A 75 16.02 -14.15 28.57
N GLN A 76 15.29 -14.03 29.69
CA GLN A 76 15.83 -14.13 31.04
C GLN A 76 15.71 -15.53 31.65
N SER A 77 14.96 -16.42 31.01
CA SER A 77 14.66 -17.76 31.49
C SER A 77 15.63 -18.79 30.91
N VAL A 78 16.09 -19.72 31.77
CA VAL A 78 16.84 -20.93 31.37
C VAL A 78 15.96 -22.19 31.33
N ASP A 79 14.69 -22.06 31.68
CA ASP A 79 13.72 -23.14 31.71
C ASP A 79 13.13 -23.34 30.31
N ILE A 80 13.54 -24.45 29.67
CA ILE A 80 13.15 -24.76 28.30
C ILE A 80 11.65 -25.06 28.20
N ASP A 81 11.10 -25.80 29.17
CA ASP A 81 9.68 -26.20 29.15
C ASP A 81 8.80 -24.97 29.33
N ARG A 82 9.17 -24.06 30.24
CA ARG A 82 8.49 -22.76 30.39
C ARG A 82 8.59 -21.91 29.13
N ASN A 83 9.77 -21.87 28.50
CA ASN A 83 9.97 -21.08 27.28
C ASN A 83 9.10 -21.60 26.13
N GLU A 84 8.90 -22.91 26.01
CA GLU A 84 7.98 -23.49 25.02
C GLU A 84 6.54 -23.00 25.22
N GLU A 85 6.05 -22.97 26.47
CA GLU A 85 4.72 -22.41 26.80
C GLU A 85 4.61 -20.92 26.43
N LEU A 86 5.65 -20.14 26.76
CA LEU A 86 5.69 -18.71 26.47
C LEU A 86 5.71 -18.41 24.97
N TYR A 87 6.42 -19.21 24.17
CA TYR A 87 6.38 -19.09 22.72
C TYR A 87 4.98 -19.40 22.15
N ALA A 88 4.31 -20.43 22.69
CA ALA A 88 2.93 -20.73 22.28
C ALA A 88 1.94 -19.61 22.67
N GLU A 89 2.22 -18.85 23.73
CA GLU A 89 1.45 -17.65 24.10
C GLU A 89 1.74 -16.48 23.16
N ILE A 90 3.02 -16.23 22.84
CA ILE A 90 3.43 -15.23 21.83
C ILE A 90 2.72 -15.49 20.50
N ASP A 91 2.73 -16.73 20.00
CA ASP A 91 2.11 -17.08 18.71
C ASP A 91 0.61 -16.73 18.68
N LYS A 92 -0.11 -16.97 19.78
CA LYS A 92 -1.54 -16.62 19.88
C LYS A 92 -1.76 -15.11 19.86
N LEU A 93 -0.94 -14.36 20.61
CA LEU A 93 -1.02 -12.90 20.64
C LEU A 93 -0.62 -12.28 19.30
N GLU A 94 0.35 -12.86 18.60
CA GLU A 94 0.76 -12.45 17.25
C GLU A 94 -0.34 -12.72 16.22
N GLU A 95 -1.07 -13.84 16.33
CA GLU A 95 -2.26 -14.13 15.51
C GLU A 95 -3.39 -13.12 15.78
N GLU A 96 -3.64 -12.78 17.04
CA GLU A 96 -4.63 -11.77 17.42
C GLU A 96 -4.25 -10.38 16.91
N SER A 97 -2.98 -9.98 17.08
CA SER A 97 -2.44 -8.72 16.57
C SER A 97 -2.53 -8.65 15.04
N TYR A 98 -2.30 -9.77 14.36
CA TYR A 98 -2.45 -9.86 12.91
C TYR A 98 -3.90 -9.61 12.48
N LYS A 99 -4.89 -10.26 13.12
CA LYS A 99 -6.31 -10.06 12.81
C LYS A 99 -6.73 -8.61 13.02
N LEU A 100 -6.32 -8.04 14.15
CA LEU A 100 -6.64 -6.66 14.48
C LEU A 100 -5.99 -5.66 13.50
N THR A 101 -4.76 -5.96 13.05
CA THR A 101 -4.10 -5.21 11.97
C THR A 101 -4.91 -5.31 10.67
N GLN A 102 -5.34 -6.50 10.26
CA GLN A 102 -6.14 -6.70 9.05
C GLN A 102 -7.47 -5.94 9.10
N ASP A 103 -8.20 -6.03 10.21
CA ASP A 103 -9.46 -5.29 10.41
C ASP A 103 -9.22 -3.78 10.31
N THR A 104 -8.10 -3.30 10.86
CA THR A 104 -7.72 -1.88 10.77
C THR A 104 -7.40 -1.48 9.33
N LEU A 105 -6.66 -2.32 8.59
CA LEU A 105 -6.35 -2.09 7.17
C LEU A 105 -7.61 -2.06 6.31
N ASP A 106 -8.55 -2.98 6.53
CA ASP A 106 -9.84 -3.01 5.83
C ASP A 106 -10.64 -1.73 6.09
N ASN A 107 -10.64 -1.25 7.34
CA ASN A 107 -11.33 -0.02 7.72
C ASN A 107 -10.73 1.24 7.07
N ILE A 108 -9.41 1.34 6.99
CA ILE A 108 -8.74 2.51 6.37
C ILE A 108 -8.59 2.37 4.86
N LEU A 109 -8.86 1.20 4.27
CA LEU A 109 -8.62 0.91 2.85
C LEU A 109 -9.19 2.00 1.93
N PRO A 110 -10.45 2.45 2.09
CA PRO A 110 -11.01 3.42 1.14
C PRO A 110 -10.23 4.73 1.12
N GLU A 111 -9.88 5.24 2.30
CA GLU A 111 -9.13 6.48 2.44
C GLU A 111 -7.67 6.31 2.00
N ALA A 112 -7.02 5.20 2.37
CA ALA A 112 -5.65 4.89 1.98
C ALA A 112 -5.49 4.77 0.46
N PHE A 113 -6.43 4.12 -0.23
CA PHE A 113 -6.44 4.04 -1.69
C PHE A 113 -6.72 5.40 -2.32
N ALA A 114 -7.60 6.20 -1.72
CA ALA A 114 -7.84 7.57 -2.15
C ALA A 114 -6.57 8.43 -2.06
N VAL A 115 -5.75 8.28 -1.01
CA VAL A 115 -4.46 8.98 -0.87
C VAL A 115 -3.51 8.64 -2.01
N VAL A 116 -3.39 7.36 -2.38
CA VAL A 116 -2.52 6.95 -3.51
C VAL A 116 -3.06 7.48 -4.84
N LYS A 117 -4.38 7.40 -5.07
CA LYS A 117 -5.03 7.92 -6.28
C LYS A 117 -4.88 9.44 -6.39
N GLU A 118 -5.06 10.16 -5.29
CA GLU A 118 -4.86 11.60 -5.18
C GLU A 118 -3.42 11.98 -5.52
N THR A 119 -2.46 11.25 -4.95
CA THR A 119 -1.03 11.44 -5.21
C THR A 119 -0.71 11.26 -6.69
N ALA A 120 -1.18 10.17 -7.29
CA ALA A 120 -1.04 9.91 -8.71
C ALA A 120 -1.61 11.05 -9.58
N ARG A 121 -2.77 11.60 -9.20
CA ARG A 121 -3.36 12.77 -9.88
C ARG A 121 -2.50 14.01 -9.74
N ARG A 122 -1.97 14.30 -8.55
CA ARG A 122 -1.10 15.47 -8.34
C ARG A 122 0.18 15.41 -9.15
N PHE A 123 0.84 14.25 -9.18
CA PHE A 123 2.01 14.05 -10.04
C PHE A 123 1.68 14.19 -11.53
N LYS A 124 0.49 13.74 -11.96
CA LYS A 124 0.06 13.91 -13.36
C LYS A 124 -0.19 15.38 -13.71
N ASP A 125 -0.89 16.10 -12.84
CA ASP A 125 -1.40 17.43 -13.15
C ASP A 125 -0.37 18.55 -12.91
N ASN A 126 0.81 18.24 -12.33
CA ASN A 126 1.84 19.20 -11.98
C ASN A 126 3.24 18.67 -12.34
N ASP A 127 4.09 19.53 -12.90
CA ASP A 127 5.49 19.19 -13.18
C ASP A 127 6.31 18.95 -11.90
N THR A 128 5.93 19.63 -10.81
CA THR A 128 6.55 19.49 -9.50
C THR A 128 5.53 19.56 -8.37
N LEU A 129 5.79 18.85 -7.27
CA LEU A 129 5.10 18.97 -6.01
C LEU A 129 6.06 19.51 -4.94
N GLU A 130 5.67 20.60 -4.29
CA GLU A 130 6.40 21.15 -3.15
C GLU A 130 5.82 20.64 -1.83
N VAL A 131 6.70 20.26 -0.91
CA VAL A 131 6.39 19.84 0.47
C VAL A 131 7.44 20.35 1.43
N THR A 132 7.12 20.37 2.72
CA THR A 132 8.11 20.63 3.77
C THR A 132 9.08 19.46 3.85
N ALA A 133 10.39 19.75 3.80
CA ALA A 133 11.43 18.74 3.71
C ALA A 133 11.61 17.95 5.02
N THR A 134 11.26 16.67 4.97
CA THR A 134 11.53 15.67 5.99
C THR A 134 12.98 15.15 5.91
N GLU A 135 13.41 14.38 6.91
CA GLU A 135 14.70 13.69 6.86
C GLU A 135 14.79 12.72 5.66
N ASN A 136 13.70 12.02 5.34
CA ASN A 136 13.66 11.11 4.20
C ASN A 136 13.86 11.85 2.87
N ASP A 137 13.24 13.03 2.71
CA ASP A 137 13.41 13.85 1.50
C ASP A 137 14.87 14.28 1.33
N ARG A 138 15.55 14.61 2.43
CA ARG A 138 16.97 14.99 2.41
C ARG A 138 17.86 13.83 2.00
N ILE A 139 17.59 12.62 2.51
CA ILE A 139 18.30 11.40 2.10
C ILE A 139 18.07 11.11 0.61
N LEU A 140 16.81 11.16 0.16
CA LEU A 140 16.46 10.90 -1.23
C LEU A 140 17.10 11.93 -2.18
N SER A 141 17.14 13.21 -1.81
CA SER A 141 17.76 14.25 -2.64
C SER A 141 19.25 14.03 -2.95
N GLY A 142 19.94 13.22 -2.14
CA GLY A 142 21.34 12.86 -2.38
C GLY A 142 21.53 11.71 -3.39
N SER A 143 20.48 10.97 -3.73
CA SER A 143 20.55 9.74 -4.53
C SER A 143 19.51 9.62 -5.65
N LYS A 144 18.45 10.42 -5.60
CA LYS A 144 17.31 10.39 -6.52
C LYS A 144 17.21 11.73 -7.23
N ASP A 145 17.12 11.70 -8.55
CA ASP A 145 17.05 12.87 -9.43
C ASP A 145 15.68 13.59 -9.43
N TYR A 146 14.64 12.90 -8.96
CA TYR A 146 13.28 13.42 -8.79
C TYR A 146 13.04 14.18 -7.48
N VAL A 147 13.99 14.24 -6.56
CA VAL A 147 13.88 15.04 -5.33
C VAL A 147 15.01 16.04 -5.26
N SER A 148 14.67 17.31 -5.05
CA SER A 148 15.63 18.38 -4.80
C SER A 148 15.22 19.21 -3.59
N LEU A 149 16.17 19.95 -3.01
CA LEU A 149 15.92 20.77 -1.82
C LEU A 149 16.07 22.25 -2.17
N GLU A 150 15.09 23.04 -1.73
CA GLU A 150 15.09 24.49 -1.79
C GLU A 150 14.84 25.04 -0.38
N GLY A 151 15.91 25.30 0.37
CA GLY A 151 15.82 25.73 1.77
C GLY A 151 15.20 24.65 2.67
N ASP A 152 14.03 24.92 3.24
CA ASP A 152 13.25 24.00 4.07
C ASP A 152 12.22 23.18 3.27
N LYS A 153 12.16 23.37 1.95
CA LYS A 153 11.27 22.66 1.04
C LYS A 153 11.96 21.52 0.29
N ALA A 154 11.20 20.49 -0.01
CA ALA A 154 11.55 19.46 -0.95
C ALA A 154 10.66 19.58 -2.19
N ILE A 155 11.29 19.61 -3.35
CA ILE A 155 10.64 19.71 -4.66
C ILE A 155 10.72 18.35 -5.34
N TRP A 156 9.56 17.75 -5.56
CA TRP A 156 9.38 16.44 -6.17
C TRP A 156 8.98 16.59 -7.63
N LYS A 157 9.77 16.09 -8.58
CA LYS A 157 9.46 16.14 -10.00
C LYS A 157 8.47 15.04 -10.40
N ASN A 158 7.66 15.30 -11.43
CA ASN A 158 6.83 14.27 -12.05
C ASN A 158 7.53 13.43 -13.12
N SER A 159 8.82 13.65 -13.36
CA SER A 159 9.60 12.91 -14.35
C SER A 159 10.92 12.42 -13.76
N TRP A 160 11.32 11.21 -14.11
CA TRP A 160 12.52 10.54 -13.61
C TRP A 160 13.00 9.38 -14.48
N ASP A 161 14.24 8.94 -14.26
CA ASP A 161 14.78 7.70 -14.83
C ASP A 161 14.18 6.45 -14.16
N ALA A 162 13.49 5.64 -14.95
CA ALA A 162 12.99 4.33 -14.57
C ALA A 162 13.81 3.22 -15.26
N ALA A 163 14.96 2.88 -14.66
CA ALA A 163 15.88 1.85 -15.14
C ALA A 163 16.44 2.12 -16.56
N GLY A 164 16.97 3.33 -16.76
CA GLY A 164 17.60 3.78 -18.00
C GLY A 164 16.65 4.40 -19.02
N LYS A 165 15.41 4.68 -18.61
CA LYS A 165 14.40 5.32 -19.44
C LYS A 165 13.72 6.44 -18.67
N GLU A 166 13.78 7.65 -19.21
CA GLU A 166 13.01 8.79 -18.70
C GLU A 166 11.50 8.50 -18.81
N VAL A 167 10.79 8.68 -17.71
CA VAL A 167 9.34 8.55 -17.62
C VAL A 167 8.75 9.77 -16.94
N THR A 168 7.81 10.43 -17.61
CA THR A 168 6.91 11.40 -16.98
C THR A 168 5.64 10.70 -16.51
N TRP A 169 5.25 10.94 -15.27
CA TRP A 169 4.04 10.41 -14.67
C TRP A 169 2.79 11.03 -15.32
N ASP A 170 2.00 10.20 -15.99
CA ASP A 170 0.75 10.62 -16.67
C ASP A 170 -0.40 9.64 -16.37
N MET A 171 -0.48 9.17 -15.11
CA MET A 171 -1.40 8.09 -14.73
C MET A 171 -2.26 8.46 -13.52
N VAL A 172 -3.54 8.09 -13.56
CA VAL A 172 -4.49 8.16 -12.45
C VAL A 172 -5.33 6.88 -12.46
N HIS A 173 -5.56 6.30 -11.28
CA HIS A 173 -6.31 5.05 -11.17
C HIS A 173 -7.76 5.19 -11.65
N TYR A 174 -8.19 4.30 -12.54
CA TYR A 174 -9.59 4.09 -12.91
C TYR A 174 -10.32 3.22 -11.87
N ASP A 175 -11.66 3.28 -11.84
CA ASP A 175 -12.49 2.46 -10.95
C ASP A 175 -12.18 0.95 -11.08
N VAL A 176 -11.94 0.46 -12.30
CA VAL A 176 -11.58 -0.95 -12.54
C VAL A 176 -10.23 -1.33 -11.92
N GLN A 177 -9.31 -0.36 -11.80
CA GLN A 177 -8.02 -0.55 -11.15
C GLN A 177 -8.16 -0.52 -9.63
N LEU A 178 -9.07 0.28 -9.09
CA LEU A 178 -9.43 0.26 -7.66
C LEU A 178 -10.01 -1.11 -7.27
N ILE A 179 -10.91 -1.68 -8.09
CA ILE A 179 -11.43 -3.04 -7.91
C ILE A 179 -10.29 -4.06 -7.88
N GLY A 180 -9.34 -3.96 -8.82
CA GLY A 180 -8.15 -4.82 -8.86
C GLY A 180 -7.32 -4.71 -7.58
N GLY A 181 -7.09 -3.49 -7.08
CA GLY A 181 -6.35 -3.25 -5.84
C GLY A 181 -7.05 -3.84 -4.61
N ILE A 182 -8.37 -3.69 -4.51
CA ILE A 182 -9.17 -4.26 -3.43
C ILE A 182 -9.11 -5.78 -3.45
N ALA A 183 -9.25 -6.38 -4.65
CA ALA A 183 -9.15 -7.83 -4.80
C ALA A 183 -7.78 -8.37 -4.35
N LEU A 184 -6.69 -7.69 -4.70
CA LEU A 184 -5.34 -8.06 -4.27
C LEU A 184 -5.17 -7.95 -2.75
N HIS A 185 -5.70 -6.90 -2.12
CA HIS A 185 -5.67 -6.77 -0.66
C HIS A 185 -6.43 -7.91 0.04
N GLN A 186 -7.58 -8.31 -0.50
CA GLN A 186 -8.39 -9.43 0.00
C GLN A 186 -7.76 -10.81 -0.26
N GLY A 187 -6.50 -10.89 -0.69
CA GLY A 187 -5.80 -12.14 -0.97
C GLY A 187 -6.32 -12.89 -2.20
N LYS A 188 -7.03 -12.20 -3.11
CA LYS A 188 -7.56 -12.78 -4.35
C LYS A 188 -6.64 -12.47 -5.54
N VAL A 189 -6.81 -13.24 -6.61
CA VAL A 189 -6.16 -12.96 -7.90
C VAL A 189 -7.02 -11.98 -8.70
N ALA A 190 -6.45 -10.83 -9.05
CA ALA A 190 -7.07 -9.86 -9.94
C ALA A 190 -6.71 -10.16 -11.40
N GLU A 191 -7.62 -10.79 -12.15
CA GLU A 191 -7.44 -11.01 -13.59
C GLU A 191 -7.69 -9.70 -14.36
N MET A 192 -6.64 -9.16 -14.97
CA MET A 192 -6.71 -7.91 -15.75
C MET A 192 -6.01 -8.07 -17.10
N GLN A 193 -6.65 -7.60 -18.16
CA GLN A 193 -6.10 -7.66 -19.51
C GLN A 193 -4.80 -6.86 -19.64
N THR A 194 -4.03 -7.15 -20.68
CA THR A 194 -2.83 -6.35 -21.01
C THR A 194 -3.26 -4.93 -21.39
N GLY A 195 -2.60 -3.93 -20.81
CA GLY A 195 -2.97 -2.53 -20.99
C GLY A 195 -3.80 -1.93 -19.84
N GLU A 196 -4.41 -2.75 -18.98
CA GLU A 196 -5.24 -2.30 -17.84
C GLU A 196 -4.44 -1.68 -16.67
N GLY A 197 -3.14 -1.48 -16.82
CA GLY A 197 -2.30 -0.83 -15.81
C GLY A 197 -2.01 -1.66 -14.55
N LYS A 198 -1.74 -2.96 -14.69
CA LYS A 198 -1.41 -3.87 -13.57
C LYS A 198 -0.33 -3.35 -12.61
N THR A 199 0.72 -2.72 -13.15
CA THR A 199 1.80 -2.14 -12.33
C THR A 199 1.30 -0.99 -11.46
N LEU A 200 0.45 -0.11 -12.01
CA LEU A 200 -0.19 0.98 -11.27
C LEU A 200 -1.18 0.45 -10.22
N VAL A 201 -1.93 -0.60 -10.55
CA VAL A 201 -2.87 -1.24 -9.60
C VAL A 201 -2.14 -1.74 -8.36
N ALA A 202 -0.95 -2.32 -8.53
CA ALA A 202 -0.16 -2.85 -7.42
C ALA A 202 0.21 -1.78 -6.38
N THR A 203 0.28 -0.48 -6.75
CA THR A 203 0.63 0.57 -5.79
C THR A 203 -0.39 0.71 -4.66
N LEU A 204 -1.66 0.41 -4.92
CA LEU A 204 -2.75 0.53 -3.94
C LEU A 204 -2.58 -0.46 -2.76
N PRO A 205 -2.59 -1.79 -2.97
CA PRO A 205 -2.41 -2.74 -1.88
C PRO A 205 -0.99 -2.70 -1.32
N LEU A 206 0.05 -2.42 -2.13
CA LEU A 206 1.42 -2.31 -1.61
C LEU A 206 1.54 -1.15 -0.61
N TYR A 207 0.96 0.01 -0.92
CA TYR A 207 0.95 1.14 0.00
C TYR A 207 0.23 0.78 1.31
N LEU A 208 -1.01 0.27 1.22
CA LEU A 208 -1.83 -0.09 2.37
C LEU A 208 -1.14 -1.12 3.27
N ASN A 209 -0.65 -2.21 2.70
CA ASN A 209 -0.07 -3.33 3.47
C ASN A 209 1.35 -3.04 3.96
N ALA A 210 2.01 -1.98 3.49
CA ALA A 210 3.27 -1.51 4.03
C ALA A 210 3.11 -0.67 5.31
N LEU A 211 1.91 -0.12 5.58
CA LEU A 211 1.65 0.76 6.73
C LEU A 211 1.93 0.12 8.10
N PRO A 212 1.67 -1.18 8.34
CA PRO A 212 2.04 -1.83 9.61
C PRO A 212 3.56 -1.96 9.85
N GLY A 213 4.40 -1.64 8.86
CA GLY A 213 5.86 -1.74 9.01
C GLY A 213 6.43 -3.16 8.97
N LYS A 214 5.61 -4.17 8.60
CA LYS A 214 6.03 -5.57 8.49
C LYS A 214 6.67 -5.94 7.13
N GLY A 215 6.74 -4.98 6.21
CA GLY A 215 7.23 -5.17 4.84
C GLY A 215 6.15 -5.71 3.88
N THR A 216 6.33 -5.46 2.59
CA THR A 216 5.46 -6.01 1.54
C THR A 216 6.29 -6.30 0.30
N HIS A 217 6.13 -7.49 -0.28
CA HIS A 217 6.96 -7.95 -1.39
C HIS A 217 6.16 -8.01 -2.69
N LEU A 218 6.62 -7.27 -3.71
CA LEU A 218 6.15 -7.40 -5.08
C LEU A 218 7.08 -8.34 -5.85
N VAL A 219 6.55 -9.47 -6.29
CA VAL A 219 7.32 -10.46 -7.07
C VAL A 219 7.02 -10.29 -8.55
N THR A 220 8.08 -10.21 -9.37
CA THR A 220 7.97 -10.18 -10.83
C THR A 220 8.68 -11.38 -11.44
N VAL A 221 8.48 -11.61 -12.74
CA VAL A 221 9.04 -12.79 -13.43
C VAL A 221 10.54 -12.69 -13.72
N ASN A 222 11.14 -11.50 -13.61
CA ASN A 222 12.58 -11.31 -13.81
C ASN A 222 13.09 -10.02 -13.16
N TYR A 223 14.41 -9.97 -12.98
CA TYR A 223 15.10 -8.83 -12.37
C TYR A 223 14.85 -7.49 -13.07
N TYR A 224 14.83 -7.47 -14.41
CA TYR A 224 14.61 -6.23 -15.16
C TYR A 224 13.25 -5.60 -14.82
N LEU A 225 12.19 -6.40 -14.74
CA LEU A 225 10.86 -5.91 -14.36
C LEU A 225 10.83 -5.44 -12.90
N ALA A 226 11.48 -6.16 -11.98
CA ALA A 226 11.59 -5.74 -10.58
C ALA A 226 12.30 -4.37 -10.46
N LYS A 227 13.44 -4.21 -11.13
CA LYS A 227 14.21 -2.96 -11.14
C LYS A 227 13.46 -1.80 -11.79
N ARG A 228 12.81 -2.06 -12.94
CA ARG A 228 12.00 -1.05 -13.63
C ARG A 228 10.80 -0.63 -12.79
N ASP A 229 10.04 -1.58 -12.25
CA ASP A 229 8.79 -1.28 -11.55
C ASP A 229 9.05 -0.61 -10.18
N SER A 230 10.13 -1.00 -9.48
CA SER A 230 10.57 -0.32 -8.26
C SER A 230 11.04 1.11 -8.54
N ALA A 231 11.81 1.36 -9.60
CA ALA A 231 12.20 2.72 -9.99
C ALA A 231 11.02 3.56 -10.49
N TRP A 232 10.11 2.94 -11.25
CA TRP A 232 8.97 3.65 -11.84
C TRP A 232 7.91 4.01 -10.80
N MET A 233 7.51 3.08 -9.92
CA MET A 233 6.47 3.33 -8.91
C MET A 233 7.03 3.90 -7.60
N GLY A 234 8.35 3.82 -7.40
CA GLY A 234 9.07 4.23 -6.19
C GLY A 234 8.64 5.61 -5.65
N PRO A 235 8.62 6.66 -6.49
CA PRO A 235 8.26 8.01 -6.03
C PRO A 235 6.87 8.12 -5.38
N ILE A 236 5.90 7.30 -5.81
CA ILE A 236 4.57 7.29 -5.20
C ILE A 236 4.63 6.81 -3.75
N PHE A 237 5.49 5.85 -3.42
CA PHE A 237 5.66 5.35 -2.06
C PHE A 237 6.58 6.26 -1.24
N GLU A 238 7.69 6.70 -1.84
CA GLU A 238 8.71 7.51 -1.18
C GLU A 238 8.21 8.91 -0.83
N PHE A 239 7.33 9.49 -1.64
CA PHE A 239 6.62 10.74 -1.33
C PHE A 239 5.87 10.63 0.01
N HIS A 240 5.29 9.46 0.28
CA HIS A 240 4.60 9.14 1.54
C HIS A 240 5.53 8.66 2.66
N GLY A 241 6.84 8.78 2.50
CA GLY A 241 7.82 8.38 3.52
C GLY A 241 7.96 6.86 3.69
N LEU A 242 7.51 6.08 2.70
CA LEU A 242 7.84 4.66 2.62
C LEU A 242 9.21 4.50 1.95
N LYS A 243 9.86 3.36 2.20
CA LYS A 243 11.12 2.99 1.56
C LYS A 243 10.87 1.89 0.55
N VAL A 244 11.52 1.99 -0.60
CA VAL A 244 11.43 0.99 -1.68
C VAL A 244 12.83 0.47 -1.95
N ASP A 245 12.95 -0.84 -2.06
CA ASP A 245 14.19 -1.50 -2.43
C ASP A 245 13.91 -2.63 -3.43
N CYS A 246 14.92 -3.01 -4.20
CA CYS A 246 14.87 -4.08 -5.17
C CYS A 246 16.01 -5.07 -4.88
N ILE A 247 15.65 -6.33 -4.64
CA ILE A 247 16.64 -7.37 -4.35
C ILE A 247 17.23 -7.87 -5.67
N ASP A 248 18.57 -7.93 -5.71
CA ASP A 248 19.38 -8.47 -6.80
C ASP A 248 19.57 -10.00 -6.69
#